data_AF-A0A285V5M0-F1
#
_entry.id   AF-A0A285V5M0-F1
#
_cell.length_a   1.000
_cell.length_b   1.000
_cell.length_c   1.000
_cell.angle_alpha   90.00
_cell.angle_beta   90.00
_cell.angle_gamma   90.00
#
_symmetry.space_group_name_H-M   'P 1'
#
loop_
_entity.id
_entity.type
_entity.pdbx_description
1 polymer ?
#
loop_
_entity_poly.entity_id
_entity_poly.type
_entity_poly.pdbx_seq_one_letter_code
_entity_poly.pdbx_strand_id
1 'polypeptide(L)'
;MSVLGGLPGSGVVADTGVEGWWLVGGSEDEPGQVLAGPFPERAEAGWSAAALADGAAARPAYGIRRADGSLRRRPSPQEWAWLDHLTAQLDRLPEDWRPLLAEEDPLTTLLVEVTAALGEAGLPLHDAAGGSGALGGACLTPTPELDGVVVAWRQHDRMSVDQVHGTAADGAVQMAMNRALAEVLAARGLEPEAWGAAVVVRREE
;
A
#
# COMPACT_ATOMS: atom_id res chain seq x y z
N MET A 1 15.06 0.07 -62.18
CA MET A 1 14.53 -1.31 -62.20
C MET A 1 14.78 -1.94 -60.84
N SER A 2 13.82 -2.75 -60.38
CA SER A 2 13.63 -3.38 -59.04
C SER A 2 13.21 -2.37 -57.96
N VAL A 3 11.97 -2.28 -57.44
CA VAL A 3 10.86 -3.22 -57.12
C VAL A 3 11.18 -4.28 -56.04
N LEU A 4 10.92 -3.89 -54.79
CA LEU A 4 10.44 -4.71 -53.66
C LEU A 4 9.55 -3.74 -52.83
N GLY A 5 8.25 -3.92 -52.56
CA GLY A 5 7.43 -5.12 -52.51
C GLY A 5 7.43 -5.70 -51.10
N GLY A 6 6.49 -5.29 -50.23
CA GLY A 6 6.30 -5.82 -48.88
C GLY A 6 5.64 -4.81 -47.92
N LEU A 7 4.35 -4.53 -48.08
CA LEU A 7 3.20 -5.07 -47.32
C LEU A 7 2.79 -4.17 -46.13
N PRO A 8 1.47 -4.04 -45.90
CA PRO A 8 0.87 -2.94 -45.17
C PRO A 8 1.10 -3.09 -43.68
N GLY A 9 1.38 -1.96 -43.01
CA GLY A 9 1.33 -1.89 -41.56
C GLY A 9 -0.03 -2.42 -41.11
N SER A 10 0.00 -3.57 -40.44
CA SER A 10 -1.17 -4.14 -39.80
C SER A 10 -1.73 -3.07 -38.90
N GLY A 11 -2.85 -2.47 -39.31
CA GLY A 11 -3.65 -1.64 -38.44
C GLY A 11 -4.02 -2.51 -37.27
N VAL A 12 -3.30 -2.36 -36.16
CA VAL A 12 -3.83 -2.75 -34.86
C VAL A 12 -5.01 -1.82 -34.67
N VAL A 13 -6.19 -2.29 -35.09
CA VAL A 13 -7.44 -1.77 -34.56
C VAL A 13 -7.36 -2.13 -33.08
N ALA A 14 -6.83 -1.19 -32.29
CA ALA A 14 -7.08 -1.20 -30.87
C ALA A 14 -8.59 -1.13 -30.76
N ASP A 15 -9.22 -2.27 -30.49
CA ASP A 15 -10.53 -2.29 -29.87
C ASP A 15 -10.36 -1.50 -28.56
N THR A 16 -10.62 -0.19 -28.62
CA THR A 16 -10.46 0.73 -27.50
C THR A 16 -11.63 0.47 -26.55
N GLY A 17 -11.61 -0.71 -25.93
CA GLY A 17 -12.59 -1.09 -24.93
C GLY A 17 -12.61 -0.03 -23.84
N VAL A 18 -13.81 0.28 -23.35
CA VAL A 18 -14.00 1.29 -22.31
C VAL A 18 -13.32 0.83 -21.03
N GLU A 19 -12.38 1.62 -20.53
CA GLU A 19 -11.75 1.41 -19.23
C GLU A 19 -12.64 2.02 -18.14
N GLY A 20 -12.85 1.29 -17.05
CA GLY A 20 -13.70 1.78 -15.96
C GLY A 20 -13.94 0.74 -14.88
N TRP A 21 -14.86 1.06 -13.97
CA TRP A 21 -15.32 0.14 -12.93
C TRP A 21 -16.39 -0.79 -13.48
N TRP A 22 -16.22 -2.08 -13.30
CA TRP A 22 -17.15 -3.10 -13.75
C TRP A 22 -17.58 -3.97 -12.56
N LEU A 23 -18.79 -4.49 -12.62
CA LEU A 23 -19.18 -5.61 -11.79
C LEU A 23 -18.79 -6.90 -12.50
N VAL A 24 -18.01 -7.73 -11.82
CA VAL A 24 -17.63 -9.06 -12.33
C VAL A 24 -18.20 -10.15 -11.45
N GLY A 25 -18.69 -11.22 -12.07
CA GLY A 25 -19.14 -12.42 -11.38
C GLY A 25 -18.02 -13.43 -11.19
N GLY A 26 -18.12 -14.26 -10.16
CA GLY A 26 -17.17 -15.34 -9.87
C GLY A 26 -16.26 -15.04 -8.67
N SER A 27 -15.34 -15.96 -8.36
CA SER A 27 -14.37 -15.79 -7.27
C SER A 27 -13.24 -14.81 -7.65
N GLU A 28 -12.37 -14.49 -6.69
CA GLU A 28 -11.21 -13.62 -6.96
C GLU A 28 -10.18 -14.26 -7.90
N ASP A 29 -10.11 -15.59 -7.92
CA ASP A 29 -9.10 -16.40 -8.60
C ASP A 29 -9.39 -16.68 -10.08
N GLU A 30 -10.65 -16.51 -10.52
CA GLU A 30 -11.04 -16.73 -11.91
C GLU A 30 -11.20 -15.42 -12.69
N PRO A 31 -10.96 -15.42 -14.02
CA PRO A 31 -11.27 -14.28 -14.87
C PRO A 31 -12.78 -14.03 -14.85
N GLY A 32 -13.21 -13.12 -13.99
CA GLY A 32 -14.62 -12.83 -13.79
C GLY A 32 -15.28 -12.26 -15.05
N GLN A 33 -16.47 -12.78 -15.34
CA GLN A 33 -17.29 -12.28 -16.45
C GLN A 33 -17.92 -10.95 -16.05
N VAL A 34 -17.89 -9.96 -16.94
CA VAL A 34 -18.53 -8.67 -16.69
C VAL A 34 -20.05 -8.83 -16.68
N LEU A 35 -20.67 -8.44 -15.56
CA LEU A 35 -22.11 -8.46 -15.33
C LEU A 35 -22.76 -7.10 -15.62
N ALA A 36 -22.10 -5.99 -15.25
CA ALA A 36 -22.61 -4.62 -15.43
C ALA A 36 -21.47 -3.59 -15.44
N GLY A 37 -21.76 -2.39 -15.95
CA GLY A 37 -20.84 -1.25 -16.03
C GLY A 37 -20.72 -0.66 -17.45
N PRO A 38 -19.78 0.27 -17.69
CA PRO A 38 -18.84 0.79 -16.70
C PRO A 38 -19.53 1.77 -15.73
N PHE A 39 -19.16 1.70 -14.46
CA PHE A 39 -19.54 2.66 -13.42
C PHE A 39 -18.47 3.76 -13.35
N PRO A 40 -18.86 5.00 -12.99
CA PRO A 40 -17.91 6.10 -12.84
C PRO A 40 -17.00 5.93 -11.62
N GLU A 41 -17.46 5.24 -10.57
CA GLU A 41 -16.69 5.02 -9.34
C GLU A 41 -16.84 3.63 -8.74
N ARG A 42 -15.87 3.24 -7.90
CA ARG A 42 -15.85 1.96 -7.17
C ARG A 42 -17.06 1.84 -6.24
N ALA A 43 -17.47 2.92 -5.60
CA ALA A 43 -18.57 2.92 -4.62
C ALA A 43 -19.91 2.60 -5.31
N GLU A 44 -20.20 3.24 -6.44
CA GLU A 44 -21.39 2.97 -7.24
C GLU A 44 -21.44 1.51 -7.76
N ALA A 45 -20.30 0.98 -8.22
CA ALA A 45 -20.19 -0.45 -8.54
C ALA A 45 -20.47 -1.30 -7.29
N GLY A 46 -19.93 -0.94 -6.13
CA GLY A 46 -20.14 -1.64 -4.86
C GLY A 46 -21.59 -1.67 -4.39
N TRP A 47 -22.31 -0.55 -4.49
CA TRP A 47 -23.75 -0.49 -4.20
C TRP A 47 -24.55 -1.36 -5.16
N SER A 48 -24.16 -1.38 -6.44
CA SER A 48 -24.80 -2.24 -7.44
C SER A 48 -24.54 -3.73 -7.18
N ALA A 49 -23.34 -4.11 -6.69
CA ALA A 49 -23.05 -5.47 -6.25
C ALA A 49 -23.96 -5.89 -5.08
N ALA A 50 -24.13 -5.03 -4.07
CA ALA A 50 -24.98 -5.31 -2.92
C ALA A 50 -26.44 -5.53 -3.32
N ALA A 51 -26.93 -4.82 -4.33
CA ALA A 51 -28.29 -5.00 -4.86
C ALA A 51 -28.47 -6.32 -5.64
N LEU A 52 -27.40 -6.91 -6.17
CA LEU A 52 -27.42 -8.20 -6.88
C LEU A 52 -27.26 -9.41 -5.95
N ALA A 53 -27.06 -9.20 -4.64
CA ALA A 53 -26.67 -10.23 -3.68
C ALA A 53 -27.74 -11.28 -3.32
N ASP A 54 -28.74 -11.49 -4.19
CA ASP A 54 -29.65 -12.66 -4.16
C ASP A 54 -28.97 -13.91 -4.79
N GLY A 55 -27.71 -14.19 -4.42
CA GLY A 55 -27.06 -15.49 -4.66
C GLY A 55 -25.87 -15.54 -5.63
N ALA A 56 -25.49 -14.43 -6.30
CA ALA A 56 -24.28 -14.38 -7.12
C ALA A 56 -23.18 -13.55 -6.45
N ALA A 57 -21.97 -14.11 -6.31
CA ALA A 57 -20.79 -13.35 -5.89
C ALA A 57 -20.41 -12.37 -7.02
N ALA A 58 -20.85 -11.11 -6.87
CA ALA A 58 -20.51 -10.00 -7.76
C ALA A 58 -19.60 -9.03 -7.00
N ARG A 59 -18.52 -8.59 -7.64
CA ARG A 59 -17.58 -7.65 -7.03
C ARG A 59 -17.15 -6.55 -8.00
N PRO A 60 -16.86 -5.33 -7.50
CA PRO A 60 -16.23 -4.30 -8.29
C PRO A 60 -14.83 -4.71 -8.76
N ALA A 61 -14.50 -4.45 -10.01
CA ALA A 61 -13.16 -4.60 -10.56
C ALA A 61 -12.89 -3.52 -11.61
N TYR A 62 -11.65 -3.03 -11.68
CA TYR A 62 -11.26 -2.00 -12.63
C TYR A 62 -10.55 -2.62 -13.84
N GLY A 63 -10.84 -2.10 -15.04
CA GLY A 63 -10.12 -2.48 -16.23
C GLY A 63 -10.92 -2.32 -17.51
N ILE A 64 -10.54 -3.08 -18.53
CA ILE A 64 -11.07 -2.98 -19.89
C ILE A 64 -11.87 -4.25 -20.20
N ARG A 65 -13.15 -4.10 -20.49
CA ARG A 65 -13.99 -5.22 -20.95
C ARG A 65 -13.55 -5.66 -22.35
N ARG A 66 -13.29 -6.95 -22.51
CA ARG A 66 -12.97 -7.57 -23.81
C ARG A 66 -14.24 -7.93 -24.58
N ALA A 67 -14.09 -8.20 -25.88
CA ALA A 67 -15.18 -8.63 -26.75
C ALA A 67 -15.85 -9.94 -26.30
N ASP A 68 -15.11 -10.85 -25.66
CA ASP A 68 -15.62 -12.10 -25.06
C ASP A 68 -16.41 -11.86 -23.74
N GLY A 69 -16.47 -10.61 -23.28
CA GLY A 69 -17.14 -10.21 -22.04
C GLY A 69 -16.31 -10.44 -20.76
N SER A 70 -15.09 -10.94 -20.88
CA SER A 70 -14.13 -11.00 -19.76
C SER A 70 -13.58 -9.62 -19.45
N LEU A 71 -13.14 -9.43 -18.20
CA LEU A 71 -12.43 -8.21 -17.81
C LEU A 71 -10.91 -8.42 -17.94
N ARG A 72 -10.24 -7.55 -18.71
CA ARG A 72 -8.78 -7.37 -18.59
C ARG A 72 -8.53 -6.41 -17.44
N ARG A 73 -8.12 -6.93 -16.28
CA ARG A 73 -7.79 -6.10 -15.11
C ARG A 73 -6.69 -5.08 -15.43
N ARG A 74 -6.82 -3.92 -14.82
CA ARG A 74 -5.85 -2.82 -14.83
C ARG A 74 -5.75 -2.26 -13.41
N PRO A 75 -4.60 -1.71 -13.00
CA PRO A 75 -4.54 -0.94 -11.77
C PRO A 75 -5.54 0.22 -11.85
N SER A 76 -6.38 0.30 -10.83
CA SER A 76 -7.39 1.31 -10.62
C SER A 76 -6.78 2.65 -10.18
N PRO A 77 -7.53 3.75 -10.31
CA PRO A 77 -7.11 5.04 -9.76
C PRO A 77 -6.80 4.98 -8.27
N GLN A 78 -7.51 4.15 -7.50
CA GLN A 78 -7.28 3.95 -6.07
C GLN A 78 -6.01 3.15 -5.80
N GLU A 79 -5.69 2.14 -6.60
CA GLU A 79 -4.41 1.42 -6.52
C GLU A 79 -3.24 2.35 -6.87
N TRP A 80 -3.38 3.21 -7.88
CA TRP A 80 -2.36 4.22 -8.18
C TRP A 80 -2.20 5.24 -7.05
N ALA A 81 -3.31 5.76 -6.51
CA ALA A 81 -3.26 6.68 -5.38
C ALA A 81 -2.63 6.05 -4.12
N TRP A 82 -2.82 4.74 -3.92
CA TRP A 82 -2.17 3.99 -2.86
C TRP A 82 -0.64 3.89 -3.09
N LEU A 83 -0.21 3.59 -4.31
CA LEU A 83 1.23 3.54 -4.65
C LEU A 83 1.90 4.91 -4.51
N ASP A 84 1.22 5.98 -4.92
CA ASP A 84 1.68 7.36 -4.71
C ASP A 84 1.80 7.69 -3.21
N HIS A 85 0.81 7.29 -2.41
CA HIS A 85 0.85 7.45 -0.95
C HIS A 85 2.02 6.69 -0.32
N LEU A 86 2.22 5.43 -0.70
CA LEU A 86 3.31 4.59 -0.21
C LEU A 86 4.67 5.19 -0.54
N THR A 87 4.84 5.67 -1.77
CA THR A 87 6.05 6.38 -2.21
C THR A 87 6.30 7.62 -1.36
N ALA A 88 5.26 8.42 -1.12
CA ALA A 88 5.35 9.60 -0.26
C ALA A 88 5.61 9.28 1.23
N GLN A 89 5.31 8.06 1.70
CA GLN A 89 5.74 7.61 3.03
C GLN A 89 7.23 7.25 3.02
N LEU A 90 7.69 6.49 2.03
CA LEU A 90 9.09 6.07 1.92
C LEU A 90 10.03 7.27 1.72
N ASP A 91 9.59 8.32 1.03
CA ASP A 91 10.35 9.58 0.88
C ASP A 91 10.61 10.32 2.20
N ARG A 92 9.90 9.98 3.28
CA ARG A 92 10.13 10.55 4.63
C ARG A 92 11.31 9.90 5.35
N LEU A 93 11.77 8.76 4.86
CA LEU A 93 12.90 8.07 5.44
C LEU A 93 14.16 8.95 5.29
N PRO A 94 15.00 9.03 6.34
CA PRO A 94 16.29 9.71 6.29
C PRO A 94 17.16 9.30 5.09
N GLU A 95 17.75 10.30 4.43
CA GLU A 95 18.55 10.14 3.21
C GLU A 95 19.77 9.23 3.43
N ASP A 96 20.33 9.23 4.64
CA ASP A 96 21.46 8.40 5.06
C ASP A 96 21.17 6.90 5.00
N TRP A 97 19.90 6.50 4.89
CA TRP A 97 19.52 5.10 4.72
C TRP A 97 19.43 4.67 3.27
N ARG A 98 19.33 5.59 2.30
CA ARG A 98 19.26 5.22 0.87
C ARG A 98 20.44 4.35 0.40
N PRO A 99 21.70 4.58 0.83
CA PRO A 99 22.81 3.69 0.48
C PRO A 99 22.67 2.26 1.02
N LEU A 100 21.85 2.04 2.04
CA LEU A 100 21.57 0.72 2.63
C LEU A 100 20.40 0.01 1.92
N LEU A 101 19.71 0.68 0.99
CA LEU A 101 18.47 0.21 0.39
C LEU A 101 18.65 0.06 -1.13
N ALA A 102 19.29 -1.04 -1.55
CA ALA A 102 19.33 -1.40 -2.96
C ALA A 102 17.97 -2.01 -3.39
N GLU A 103 17.57 -1.82 -4.65
CA GLU A 103 16.26 -2.29 -5.16
C GLU A 103 16.04 -3.81 -5.01
N GLU A 104 17.13 -4.59 -5.03
CA GLU A 104 17.11 -6.05 -4.88
C GLU A 104 17.50 -6.52 -3.46
N ASP A 105 17.72 -5.59 -2.52
CA ASP A 105 18.06 -5.95 -1.14
C ASP A 105 16.78 -6.41 -0.40
N PRO A 106 16.76 -7.62 0.18
CA PRO A 106 15.66 -8.09 1.01
C PRO A 106 15.30 -7.15 2.18
N LEU A 107 16.26 -6.36 2.69
CA LEU A 107 15.97 -5.36 3.72
C LEU A 107 15.13 -4.19 3.16
N THR A 108 15.34 -3.82 1.89
CA THR A 108 14.49 -2.86 1.18
C THR A 108 13.08 -3.42 1.02
N THR A 109 12.94 -4.69 0.65
CA THR A 109 11.63 -5.35 0.54
C THR A 109 10.89 -5.32 1.89
N LEU A 110 11.56 -5.74 2.97
CA LEU A 110 10.97 -5.72 4.31
C LEU A 110 10.56 -4.30 4.74
N LEU A 111 11.37 -3.30 4.43
CA LEU A 111 11.05 -1.90 4.74
C LEU A 111 9.79 -1.42 4.01
N VAL A 112 9.63 -1.78 2.74
CA VAL A 112 8.42 -1.48 1.96
C VAL A 112 7.20 -2.20 2.53
N GLU A 113 7.35 -3.47 2.93
CA GLU A 113 6.27 -4.26 3.55
C GLU A 113 5.81 -3.67 4.89
N VAL A 114 6.75 -3.33 5.77
CA VAL A 114 6.47 -2.66 7.05
C VAL A 114 5.79 -1.31 6.80
N THR A 115 6.27 -0.53 5.83
CA THR A 115 5.67 0.77 5.49
C THR A 115 4.24 0.60 4.96
N ALA A 116 4.01 -0.38 4.08
CA ALA A 116 2.69 -0.67 3.54
C ALA A 116 1.72 -1.12 4.65
N ALA A 117 2.15 -2.03 5.52
CA ALA A 117 1.36 -2.53 6.65
C ALA A 117 0.89 -1.40 7.58
N LEU A 118 1.79 -0.45 7.89
CA LEU A 118 1.46 0.71 8.71
C LEU A 118 0.57 1.72 7.97
N GLY A 119 0.86 1.99 6.69
CA GLY A 119 0.06 2.89 5.86
C GLY A 119 -1.38 2.40 5.69
N GLU A 120 -1.59 1.10 5.48
CA GLU A 120 -2.91 0.48 5.40
C GLU A 120 -3.70 0.61 6.71
N ALA A 121 -3.00 0.57 7.85
CA ALA A 121 -3.58 0.79 9.17
C ALA A 121 -3.82 2.28 9.49
N GLY A 122 -3.46 3.20 8.59
CA GLY A 122 -3.58 4.64 8.79
C GLY A 122 -2.53 5.22 9.73
N LEU A 123 -1.40 4.53 9.92
CA LEU A 123 -0.28 4.97 10.76
C LEU A 123 0.82 5.56 9.86
N PRO A 124 0.91 6.89 9.74
CA PRO A 124 1.90 7.52 8.87
C PRO A 124 3.32 7.39 9.42
N LEU A 125 4.31 7.37 8.53
CA LEU A 125 5.70 7.48 8.92
C LEU A 125 6.02 8.89 9.42
N HIS A 126 6.89 8.96 10.43
CA HIS A 126 7.41 10.20 10.97
C HIS A 126 8.27 10.92 9.93
N ASP A 127 7.91 12.17 9.64
CA ASP A 127 8.61 13.05 8.71
C ASP A 127 9.79 13.75 9.39
N ALA A 128 10.86 13.01 9.67
CA ALA A 128 12.00 13.53 10.44
C ALA A 128 12.75 14.68 9.72
N ALA A 129 12.77 14.64 8.38
CA ALA A 129 13.49 15.61 7.55
C ALA A 129 12.59 16.73 6.97
N GLY A 130 11.26 16.57 7.02
CA GLY A 130 10.32 17.49 6.41
C GLY A 130 9.54 18.36 7.39
N GLY A 131 8.63 19.17 6.83
CA GLY A 131 7.86 20.17 7.58
C GLY A 131 6.83 19.59 8.55
N SER A 132 6.56 18.28 8.49
CA SER A 132 5.58 17.61 9.36
C SER A 132 6.21 16.92 10.57
N GLY A 133 7.52 17.09 10.81
CA GLY A 133 8.23 16.46 11.93
C GLY A 133 7.54 16.65 13.29
N ALA A 134 6.89 17.79 13.50
CA ALA A 134 6.19 18.06 14.76
C ALA A 134 4.99 17.14 15.05
N LEU A 135 4.38 16.51 14.04
CA LEU A 135 3.13 15.76 14.17
C LEU A 135 3.30 14.37 14.81
N GLY A 136 4.50 13.80 14.76
CA GLY A 136 4.74 12.42 15.16
C GLY A 136 4.41 11.40 14.07
N GLY A 137 4.61 10.12 14.37
CA GLY A 137 4.42 9.02 13.43
C GLY A 137 5.30 7.82 13.76
N ALA A 138 5.21 6.78 12.93
CA ALA A 138 6.10 5.63 13.04
C ALA A 138 7.49 5.96 12.48
N CYS A 139 8.52 5.75 13.29
CA CYS A 139 9.90 5.74 12.88
C CYS A 139 10.28 4.31 12.50
N LEU A 140 10.76 4.13 11.28
CA LEU A 140 11.43 2.91 10.85
C LEU A 140 12.93 3.15 10.98
N THR A 141 13.74 2.14 11.22
CA THR A 141 15.20 2.24 11.19
C THR A 141 15.75 0.92 10.64
N PRO A 142 16.17 0.88 9.36
CA PRO A 142 16.87 -0.28 8.81
C PRO A 142 18.09 -0.57 9.66
N THR A 143 18.17 -1.77 10.22
CA THR A 143 19.23 -2.18 11.16
C THR A 143 19.87 -3.47 10.64
N PRO A 144 20.85 -3.38 9.73
CA PRO A 144 21.51 -4.54 9.14
C PRO A 144 22.11 -5.51 10.17
N GLU A 145 22.56 -5.00 11.33
CA GLU A 145 23.11 -5.82 12.42
C GLU A 145 22.06 -6.73 13.08
N LEU A 146 20.77 -6.41 12.92
CA LEU A 146 19.65 -7.21 13.39
C LEU A 146 18.96 -7.97 12.25
N ASP A 147 19.46 -7.84 11.01
CA ASP A 147 18.84 -8.30 9.77
C ASP A 147 17.34 -7.93 9.69
N GLY A 148 17.03 -6.67 10.03
CA GLY A 148 15.65 -6.25 10.19
C GLY A 148 15.45 -4.74 10.29
N VAL A 149 14.20 -4.35 10.52
CA VAL A 149 13.76 -2.97 10.68
C VAL A 149 13.28 -2.75 12.10
N VAL A 150 13.90 -1.82 12.82
CA VAL A 150 13.41 -1.35 14.12
C VAL A 150 12.27 -0.36 13.88
N VAL A 151 11.16 -0.55 14.57
CA VAL A 151 9.94 0.24 14.46
C VAL A 151 9.59 0.82 15.83
N ALA A 152 9.49 2.14 15.91
CA ALA A 152 9.11 2.86 17.11
C ALA A 152 8.14 3.99 16.78
N TRP A 153 7.36 4.44 17.76
CA TRP A 153 6.53 5.61 17.63
C TRP A 153 7.29 6.86 18.06
N ARG A 154 7.16 7.96 17.31
CA ARG A 154 7.53 9.30 17.76
C ARG A 154 6.25 10.07 18.05
N GLN A 155 6.08 10.53 19.28
CA GLN A 155 4.94 11.34 19.71
C GLN A 155 4.99 12.75 19.17
N HIS A 156 3.84 13.41 19.02
CA HIS A 156 3.74 14.84 18.69
C HIS A 156 4.61 15.72 19.63
N ASP A 157 5.21 16.81 19.15
CA ASP A 157 6.10 17.69 19.95
C ASP A 157 5.42 18.24 21.20
N ARG A 158 4.15 18.64 21.06
CA ARG A 158 3.29 19.03 22.17
C ARG A 158 3.25 18.04 23.34
N MET A 159 3.52 16.76 23.08
CA MET A 159 3.72 15.75 24.12
C MET A 159 5.21 15.58 24.44
N SER A 160 6.05 15.20 23.47
CA SER A 160 7.43 14.79 23.76
C SER A 160 8.39 15.93 24.13
N VAL A 161 8.18 17.13 23.58
CA VAL A 161 9.04 18.31 23.76
C VAL A 161 8.41 19.28 24.75
N ASP A 162 7.15 19.66 24.51
CA ASP A 162 6.46 20.63 25.37
C ASP A 162 5.98 20.00 26.69
N GLN A 163 5.86 18.67 26.74
CA GLN A 163 5.45 17.89 27.92
C GLN A 163 4.19 18.45 28.60
N VAL A 164 3.21 18.88 27.80
CA VAL A 164 1.98 19.55 28.29
C VAL A 164 1.22 18.69 29.30
N HIS A 165 1.39 17.37 29.26
CA HIS A 165 0.76 16.41 30.16
C HIS A 165 1.74 15.73 31.15
N GLY A 166 3.02 16.10 31.08
CA GLY A 166 4.09 15.57 31.93
C GLY A 166 4.62 14.19 31.51
N THR A 167 5.85 13.91 31.94
CA THR A 167 6.65 12.75 31.50
C THR A 167 5.99 11.39 31.74
N ALA A 168 5.16 11.26 32.78
CA ALA A 168 4.44 10.02 33.06
C ALA A 168 3.36 9.73 32.01
N ALA A 169 2.63 10.74 31.57
CA ALA A 169 1.62 10.61 30.51
C ALA A 169 2.31 10.33 29.16
N ASP A 170 3.41 11.01 28.88
CA ASP A 170 4.20 10.82 27.67
C ASP A 170 4.71 9.37 27.59
N GLY A 171 5.29 8.85 28.68
CA GLY A 171 5.74 7.45 28.76
C GLY A 171 4.61 6.43 28.57
N ALA A 172 3.44 6.67 29.16
CA ALA A 172 2.29 5.78 29.01
C ALA A 172 1.78 5.72 27.57
N VAL A 173 1.67 6.88 26.90
CA VAL A 173 1.27 6.93 25.48
C VAL A 173 2.35 6.32 24.58
N GLN A 174 3.63 6.51 24.89
CA GLN A 174 4.73 5.91 24.13
C GLN A 174 4.65 4.38 24.15
N MET A 175 4.41 3.79 25.33
CA MET A 175 4.22 2.35 25.49
C MET A 175 2.98 1.85 24.74
N ALA A 176 1.87 2.60 24.82
CA ALA A 176 0.63 2.24 24.14
C ALA A 176 0.81 2.23 22.62
N MET A 177 1.46 3.25 22.05
CA MET A 177 1.69 3.35 20.62
C MET A 177 2.68 2.29 20.11
N ASN A 178 3.77 2.03 20.84
CA ASN A 178 4.71 0.96 20.46
C ASN A 178 4.08 -0.43 20.52
N ARG A 179 3.15 -0.67 21.45
CA ARG A 179 2.33 -1.88 21.47
C ARG A 179 1.40 -1.96 20.26
N ALA A 180 0.71 -0.87 19.93
CA ALA A 180 -0.18 -0.82 18.78
C ALA A 180 0.57 -1.10 17.46
N LEU A 181 1.78 -0.57 17.30
CA LEU A 181 2.65 -0.88 16.16
C LEU A 181 2.92 -2.39 16.07
N ALA A 182 3.30 -3.02 17.18
CA ALA A 182 3.52 -4.47 17.22
C ALA A 182 2.26 -5.27 16.84
N GLU A 183 1.11 -4.91 17.40
CA GLU A 183 -0.16 -5.61 17.13
C GLU A 183 -0.60 -5.46 15.67
N VAL A 184 -0.43 -4.27 15.08
CA VAL A 184 -0.74 -4.03 13.66
C VAL A 184 0.18 -4.87 12.76
N LEU A 185 1.50 -4.85 13.00
CA LEU A 185 2.45 -5.61 12.19
C LEU A 185 2.17 -7.11 12.28
N ALA A 186 1.91 -7.63 13.48
CA ALA A 186 1.53 -9.03 13.68
C ALA A 186 0.22 -9.39 12.95
N ALA A 187 -0.80 -8.53 13.03
CA ALA A 187 -2.06 -8.73 12.32
C ALA A 187 -1.91 -8.71 10.79
N ARG A 188 -0.83 -8.10 10.27
CA ARG A 188 -0.50 -8.10 8.85
C ARG A 188 0.39 -9.28 8.42
N GLY A 189 0.73 -10.18 9.33
CA GLY A 189 1.49 -11.41 9.05
C GLY A 189 3.00 -11.26 9.24
N LEU A 190 3.48 -10.16 9.82
CA LEU A 190 4.88 -9.98 10.19
C LEU A 190 5.13 -10.53 11.59
N GLU A 191 6.39 -10.79 11.95
CA GLU A 191 6.78 -11.27 13.28
C GLU A 191 7.53 -10.18 14.08
N PRO A 192 6.83 -9.21 14.70
CA PRO A 192 7.48 -8.19 15.50
C PRO A 192 7.93 -8.73 16.86
N GLU A 193 9.21 -8.55 17.16
CA GLU A 193 9.81 -8.91 18.43
C GLU A 193 10.09 -7.66 19.28
N ALA A 194 9.98 -7.80 20.61
CA ALA A 194 10.29 -6.69 21.51
C ALA A 194 11.79 -6.31 21.44
N TRP A 195 12.07 -5.03 21.25
CA TRP A 195 13.43 -4.48 21.23
C TRP A 195 13.50 -3.20 22.07
N GLY A 196 13.87 -3.36 23.35
CA GLY A 196 13.83 -2.25 24.32
C GLY A 196 12.42 -1.69 24.46
N ALA A 197 12.25 -0.40 24.15
CA ALA A 197 10.94 0.24 24.12
C ALA A 197 10.24 0.14 22.76
N ALA A 198 10.91 -0.34 21.72
CA ALA A 198 10.43 -0.45 20.35
C ALA A 198 10.18 -1.92 19.98
N VAL A 199 9.92 -2.18 18.68
CA VAL A 199 9.90 -3.53 18.13
C VAL A 199 10.87 -3.66 16.97
N VAL A 200 11.34 -4.87 16.71
CA VAL A 200 12.10 -5.20 15.51
C VAL A 200 11.31 -6.22 14.70
N VAL A 201 11.21 -5.99 13.40
CA VAL A 201 10.72 -7.00 12.44
C VAL A 201 11.95 -7.49 11.69
N ARG A 202 12.19 -8.80 11.72
CA ARG A 202 13.30 -9.42 10.99
C ARG A 202 12.81 -9.98 9.66
N ARG A 203 13.76 -10.23 8.78
CA ARG A 203 13.50 -11.01 7.58
C ARG A 203 13.15 -12.44 7.96
N GLU A 204 12.18 -13.02 7.24
CA GLU A 204 12.00 -14.46 7.25
C GLU A 204 13.20 -15.11 6.54
N GLU A 205 13.75 -16.19 7.12
CA GLU A 205 14.88 -16.96 6.56
C GLU A 205 14.52 -17.73 5.28
#